data_AF-A0A662P6F0-F1
#
_entry.id   AF-A0A662P6F0-F1
#
_cell.length_a   1.000
_cell.length_b   1.000
_cell.length_c   1.000
_cell.angle_alpha   90.00
_cell.angle_beta   90.00
_cell.angle_gamma   90.00
#
_symmetry.space_group_name_H-M   'P 1'
#
loop_
_entity.id
_entity.type
_entity.pdbx_description
1 polymer ?
#
loop_
_entity_poly.entity_id
_entity_poly.type
_entity_poly.pdbx_seq_one_letter_code
_entity_poly.pdbx_strand_id
1 'polypeptide(L)'
;MTEAEITIWEKLENIDRRIIYLLLWIAVLWPLLSPIGLPVSISDETKIAYEYIENLAPGSVVLVSFDHSFAGMPELYPHDLAFLHHLFSRPLKVVIIAIWQEGSLVAEMALKELAMGEDPRTGIEKVYGKKYGEDWVFLGWVPGGETGMRALGQDMHTAVPADFWGTPVTDIPMMANIKTAEDVDLLVSIESGTPGAPEWIRQWWSVYQ
;
A
#
# COMPACT_ATOMS: atom_id res chain seq x y z
N MET A 1 53.59 -38.53 20.70
CA MET A 1 53.11 -37.19 20.30
C MET A 1 51.65 -37.38 19.91
N THR A 2 50.75 -37.02 20.81
CA THR A 2 49.30 -37.15 20.63
C THR A 2 48.84 -36.16 19.57
N GLU A 3 48.16 -36.64 18.53
CA GLU A 3 47.43 -35.80 17.58
C GLU A 3 46.54 -34.85 18.39
N ALA A 4 46.79 -33.55 18.30
CA ALA A 4 45.84 -32.57 18.81
C ALA A 4 44.57 -32.79 17.99
N GLU A 5 43.51 -33.27 18.65
CA GLU A 5 42.21 -33.42 18.01
C GLU A 5 41.79 -32.04 17.50
N ILE A 6 41.87 -31.85 16.17
CA ILE A 6 41.42 -30.63 15.51
C ILE A 6 39.97 -30.43 15.91
N THR A 7 39.70 -29.35 16.62
CA THR A 7 38.36 -29.05 17.11
C THR A 7 37.43 -28.77 15.93
N ILE A 8 36.13 -29.07 16.10
CA ILE A 8 35.10 -28.80 15.07
C ILE A 8 35.13 -27.32 14.63
N TRP A 9 35.46 -26.42 15.56
CA TRP A 9 35.61 -24.99 15.32
C TRP A 9 36.77 -24.64 14.37
N GLU A 10 37.95 -25.25 14.54
CA GLU A 10 39.10 -25.06 13.65
C GLU A 10 38.84 -25.63 12.25
N LYS A 11 38.05 -26.71 12.14
CA LYS A 11 37.62 -27.24 10.84
C LYS A 11 36.65 -26.29 10.14
N LEU A 12 35.75 -25.64 10.87
CA LEU A 12 34.80 -24.65 10.33
C LEU A 12 35.51 -23.36 9.88
N GLU A 13 36.51 -22.91 10.63
CA GLU A 13 37.28 -21.70 10.30
C GLU A 13 38.11 -21.85 9.02
N ASN A 14 38.58 -23.06 8.73
CA ASN A 14 39.38 -23.37 7.54
C ASN A 14 38.55 -23.81 6.31
N ILE A 15 37.21 -23.76 6.37
CA ILE A 15 36.38 -24.07 5.19
C ILE A 15 36.60 -22.99 4.13
N ASP A 16 36.90 -23.42 2.90
CA ASP A 16 36.99 -22.50 1.76
C ASP A 16 35.67 -21.74 1.61
N ARG A 17 35.75 -20.40 1.67
CA ARG A 17 34.61 -19.49 1.48
C ARG A 17 33.77 -19.81 0.25
N ARG A 18 34.36 -20.38 -0.82
CA ARG A 18 33.65 -20.79 -2.04
C ARG A 18 32.62 -21.89 -1.75
N ILE A 19 32.92 -22.81 -0.86
CA ILE A 19 32.01 -23.89 -0.44
C ILE A 19 30.86 -23.27 0.35
N ILE A 20 31.15 -22.32 1.24
CA ILE A 20 30.11 -21.59 1.99
C ILE A 20 29.18 -20.84 1.03
N TYR A 21 29.73 -20.11 0.06
CA TYR A 21 28.91 -19.42 -0.95
C TYR A 21 28.12 -20.38 -1.83
N LEU A 22 28.68 -21.54 -2.19
CA LEU A 22 27.96 -22.56 -2.97
C LEU A 22 26.78 -23.14 -2.18
N LEU A 23 26.98 -23.46 -0.90
CA LEU A 23 25.91 -23.95 -0.02
C LEU A 23 24.83 -22.90 0.20
N LEU A 24 25.23 -21.63 0.42
CA LEU A 24 24.30 -20.50 0.49
C LEU A 24 23.52 -20.39 -0.82
N TRP A 25 24.19 -20.51 -1.96
CA TRP A 25 23.56 -20.42 -3.27
C TRP A 25 22.52 -21.52 -3.45
N ILE A 26 22.84 -22.77 -3.12
CA ILE A 26 21.88 -23.89 -3.16
C ILE A 26 20.72 -23.66 -2.19
N ALA A 27 21.01 -23.21 -0.97
CA ALA A 27 20.00 -22.96 0.06
C ALA A 27 19.01 -21.85 -0.32
N VAL A 28 19.44 -20.83 -1.07
CA VAL A 28 18.60 -19.72 -1.55
C VAL A 28 17.91 -20.07 -2.87
N LEU A 29 18.60 -20.73 -3.79
CA LEU A 29 18.06 -21.06 -5.12
C LEU A 29 16.94 -22.10 -5.04
N TRP A 30 17.02 -23.04 -4.11
CA TRP A 30 16.02 -24.08 -3.95
C TRP A 30 14.62 -23.53 -3.61
N PRO A 31 14.43 -22.70 -2.55
CA PRO A 31 13.15 -22.05 -2.27
C PRO A 31 12.63 -21.15 -3.40
N LEU A 32 13.53 -20.54 -4.18
CA LEU A 32 13.17 -19.69 -5.33
C LEU A 32 12.59 -20.51 -6.50
N LEU A 33 13.14 -21.69 -6.78
CA LEU A 33 12.67 -22.57 -7.86
C LEU A 33 11.49 -23.46 -7.43
N SER A 34 11.39 -23.76 -6.14
CA SER A 34 10.32 -24.58 -5.57
C SER A 34 9.89 -23.98 -4.24
N PRO A 35 8.92 -23.05 -4.27
CA PRO A 35 8.42 -22.40 -3.06
C PRO A 35 7.98 -23.44 -2.03
N ILE A 36 8.53 -23.32 -0.82
CA ILE A 36 8.31 -24.28 0.27
C ILE A 36 6.85 -24.25 0.78
N GLY A 37 6.08 -23.20 0.43
CA GLY A 37 4.69 -23.07 0.84
C GLY A 37 4.55 -22.96 2.35
N LEU A 38 5.42 -22.16 2.99
CA LEU A 38 5.36 -21.95 4.44
C LEU A 38 3.96 -21.45 4.83
N PRO A 39 3.35 -22.00 5.89
CA PRO A 39 2.04 -21.58 6.33
C PRO A 39 2.11 -20.12 6.78
N VAL A 40 1.32 -19.26 6.13
CA VAL A 40 1.17 -17.87 6.54
C VAL A 40 0.11 -17.85 7.64
N SER A 41 0.51 -17.58 8.87
CA SER A 41 -0.44 -17.38 9.98
C SER A 41 -1.07 -16.00 9.87
N ILE A 42 -2.39 -15.93 9.99
CA ILE A 42 -3.11 -14.65 10.06
C ILE A 42 -2.91 -14.08 11.47
N SER A 43 -2.29 -12.90 11.58
CA SER A 43 -2.10 -12.22 12.86
C SER A 43 -3.41 -11.61 13.35
N ASP A 44 -3.51 -11.34 14.66
CA ASP A 44 -4.71 -10.74 15.22
C ASP A 44 -4.90 -9.29 14.73
N GLU A 45 -3.80 -8.57 14.46
CA GLU A 45 -3.81 -7.23 13.87
C GLU A 45 -4.41 -7.25 12.45
N THR A 46 -4.05 -8.25 11.63
CA THR A 46 -4.65 -8.43 10.30
C THR A 46 -6.15 -8.69 10.39
N LYS A 47 -6.60 -9.51 11.35
CA LYS A 47 -8.03 -9.77 11.56
C LYS A 47 -8.78 -8.52 11.97
N ILE A 48 -8.22 -7.73 12.89
CA ILE A 48 -8.83 -6.47 13.34
C ILE A 48 -9.00 -5.52 12.16
N ALA A 49 -7.96 -5.33 11.33
CA ALA A 49 -8.05 -4.47 10.15
C ALA A 49 -9.10 -4.97 9.14
N TYR A 50 -9.12 -6.28 8.88
CA TYR A 50 -10.10 -6.91 7.99
C TYR A 50 -11.54 -6.72 8.49
N GLU A 51 -11.78 -7.05 9.76
CA GLU A 51 -13.10 -6.91 10.39
C GLU A 51 -13.55 -5.46 10.48
N TYR A 52 -12.63 -4.51 10.68
CA TYR A 52 -12.96 -3.09 10.67
C TYR A 52 -13.53 -2.67 9.30
N ILE A 53 -12.86 -3.04 8.20
CA ILE A 53 -13.34 -2.77 6.84
C ILE A 53 -14.67 -3.50 6.56
N GLU A 54 -14.82 -4.74 7.03
CA GLU A 54 -16.06 -5.51 6.88
C GLU A 54 -17.25 -4.90 7.63
N ASN A 55 -17.01 -4.15 8.71
CA ASN A 55 -18.06 -3.53 9.51
C ASN A 55 -18.37 -2.09 9.12
N LEU A 56 -17.64 -1.50 8.15
CA LEU A 56 -17.96 -0.18 7.63
C LEU A 56 -19.34 -0.16 6.96
N ALA A 57 -20.07 0.93 7.18
CA ALA A 57 -21.38 1.12 6.59
C ALA A 57 -21.27 1.28 5.05
N PRO A 58 -22.26 0.82 4.28
CA PRO A 58 -22.32 1.11 2.86
C PRO A 58 -22.30 2.62 2.60
N GLY A 59 -21.45 3.06 1.68
CA GLY A 59 -21.23 4.47 1.36
C GLY A 59 -20.11 5.14 2.15
N SER A 60 -19.53 4.48 3.17
CA SER A 60 -18.38 5.01 3.91
C SER A 60 -17.21 5.33 2.99
N VAL A 61 -16.50 6.42 3.31
CA VAL A 61 -15.38 6.97 2.55
C VAL A 61 -14.09 6.46 3.15
N VAL A 62 -13.31 5.75 2.32
CA VAL A 62 -11.98 5.25 2.68
C VAL A 62 -10.94 5.96 1.85
N LEU A 63 -9.97 6.59 2.53
CA LEU A 63 -8.78 7.16 1.90
C LEU A 63 -7.65 6.14 1.97
N VAL A 64 -7.05 5.84 0.82
CA VAL A 64 -5.90 4.94 0.71
C VAL A 64 -4.70 5.74 0.23
N SER A 65 -3.63 5.73 1.02
CA SER A 65 -2.39 6.44 0.73
C SER A 65 -1.25 5.48 0.42
N PHE A 66 -0.71 5.61 -0.79
CA PHE A 66 0.44 4.87 -1.29
C PHE A 66 1.73 5.65 -0.97
N ASP A 67 2.38 5.32 0.15
CA ASP A 67 3.47 6.08 0.74
C ASP A 67 4.80 5.31 0.71
N HIS A 68 5.07 4.63 -0.41
CA HIS A 68 6.33 3.91 -0.62
C HIS A 68 6.88 4.05 -2.05
N SER A 69 8.17 3.76 -2.18
CA SER A 69 8.91 3.77 -3.45
C SER A 69 8.89 2.40 -4.14
N PHE A 70 9.44 2.34 -5.35
CA PHE A 70 9.67 1.08 -6.07
C PHE A 70 10.51 0.08 -5.26
N ALA A 71 11.39 0.56 -4.39
CA ALA A 71 12.23 -0.30 -3.54
C ALA A 71 11.42 -1.09 -2.51
N GLY A 72 10.26 -0.56 -2.08
CA GLY A 72 9.36 -1.22 -1.12
C GLY A 72 8.41 -2.23 -1.76
N MET A 73 8.27 -2.26 -3.09
CA MET A 73 7.29 -3.10 -3.78
C MET A 73 7.38 -4.59 -3.47
N PRO A 74 8.56 -5.23 -3.33
CA PRO A 74 8.62 -6.67 -3.05
C PRO A 74 7.87 -7.10 -1.78
N GLU A 75 7.68 -6.18 -0.84
CA GLU A 75 6.95 -6.40 0.42
C GLU A 75 5.56 -5.74 0.40
N LEU A 76 5.48 -4.49 -0.05
CA LEU A 76 4.28 -3.65 0.13
C LEU A 76 3.27 -3.77 -1.01
N TYR A 77 3.73 -4.05 -2.23
CA TYR A 77 2.83 -4.10 -3.39
C TYR A 77 1.75 -5.20 -3.30
N PRO A 78 2.02 -6.40 -2.75
CA PRO A 78 0.95 -7.36 -2.45
C PRO A 78 -0.09 -6.82 -1.47
N HIS A 79 0.31 -5.95 -0.53
CA HIS A 79 -0.63 -5.31 0.39
C HIS A 79 -1.50 -4.28 -0.34
N ASP A 80 -0.92 -3.46 -1.23
CA ASP A 80 -1.67 -2.51 -2.06
C ASP A 80 -2.81 -3.20 -2.81
N LEU A 81 -2.49 -4.30 -3.49
CA LEU A 81 -3.46 -5.09 -4.26
C LEU A 81 -4.52 -5.70 -3.33
N ALA A 82 -4.12 -6.25 -2.19
CA ALA A 82 -5.04 -6.86 -1.25
C ALA A 82 -6.03 -5.85 -0.65
N PHE A 83 -5.55 -4.68 -0.21
CA PHE A 83 -6.40 -3.63 0.34
C PHE A 83 -7.34 -3.06 -0.73
N LEU A 84 -6.83 -2.70 -1.91
CA LEU A 84 -7.68 -2.18 -2.98
C LEU A 84 -8.71 -3.22 -3.45
N HIS A 85 -8.33 -4.48 -3.59
CA HIS A 85 -9.25 -5.58 -3.92
C HIS A 85 -10.35 -5.70 -2.87
N HIS A 86 -9.99 -5.68 -1.58
CA HIS A 86 -10.95 -5.76 -0.48
C HIS A 86 -11.90 -4.57 -0.52
N LEU A 87 -11.39 -3.34 -0.62
CA LEU A 87 -12.20 -2.12 -0.64
C LEU A 87 -13.12 -2.04 -1.85
N PHE A 88 -12.65 -2.38 -3.05
CA PHE A 88 -13.48 -2.38 -4.26
C PHE A 88 -14.55 -3.47 -4.27
N SER A 89 -14.34 -4.57 -3.55
CA SER A 89 -15.33 -5.64 -3.38
C SER A 89 -16.45 -5.29 -2.39
N ARG A 90 -16.41 -4.10 -1.79
CA ARG A 90 -17.36 -3.63 -0.77
C ARG A 90 -18.14 -2.42 -1.28
N PRO A 91 -19.34 -2.12 -0.74
CA PRO A 91 -20.11 -0.94 -1.13
C PRO A 91 -19.55 0.36 -0.52
N LEU A 92 -18.23 0.57 -0.60
CA LEU A 92 -17.51 1.73 -0.07
C LEU A 92 -17.17 2.73 -1.18
N LYS A 93 -16.89 3.97 -0.78
CA LYS A 93 -16.32 5.03 -1.61
C LYS A 93 -14.82 5.09 -1.37
N VAL A 94 -13.99 5.07 -2.42
CA VAL A 94 -12.52 4.97 -2.27
C VAL A 94 -11.80 6.19 -2.86
N VAL A 95 -11.03 6.90 -2.04
CA VAL A 95 -10.16 8.01 -2.47
C VAL A 95 -8.72 7.53 -2.41
N ILE A 96 -8.03 7.48 -3.54
CA ILE A 96 -6.65 7.00 -3.62
C ILE A 96 -5.72 8.20 -3.81
N ILE A 97 -4.68 8.28 -2.99
CA ILE A 97 -3.64 9.30 -3.06
C ILE A 97 -2.24 8.69 -2.88
N ALA A 98 -1.21 9.53 -2.99
CA ALA A 98 0.12 9.25 -2.49
C ALA A 98 0.74 10.52 -1.92
N ILE A 99 1.41 10.47 -0.76
CA ILE A 99 2.24 11.58 -0.27
C ILE A 99 3.63 11.52 -0.91
N TRP A 100 4.07 10.32 -1.29
CA TRP A 100 5.31 10.09 -2.03
C TRP A 100 5.05 10.20 -3.53
N GLN A 101 5.94 10.90 -4.25
CA GLN A 101 5.79 11.06 -5.69
C GLN A 101 5.80 9.70 -6.41
N GLU A 102 6.74 8.81 -6.06
CA GLU A 102 6.82 7.45 -6.61
C GLU A 102 5.61 6.60 -6.25
N GLY A 103 5.03 6.80 -5.06
CA GLY A 103 3.84 6.08 -4.61
C GLY A 103 2.65 6.26 -5.55
N SER A 104 2.50 7.43 -6.17
CA SER A 104 1.45 7.66 -7.18
C SER A 104 1.63 6.77 -8.42
N LEU A 105 2.86 6.49 -8.84
CA LEU A 105 3.14 5.61 -9.97
C LEU A 105 2.88 4.15 -9.59
N VAL A 106 3.21 3.76 -8.36
CA VAL A 106 2.90 2.43 -7.84
C VAL A 106 1.39 2.22 -7.74
N ALA A 107 0.63 3.22 -7.27
CA ALA A 107 -0.83 3.18 -7.22
C ALA A 107 -1.44 2.98 -8.61
N GLU A 108 -0.94 3.71 -9.63
CA GLU A 108 -1.37 3.51 -11.02
C GLU A 108 -1.10 2.08 -11.51
N MET A 109 0.05 1.51 -11.17
CA MET A 109 0.38 0.11 -11.50
C MET A 109 -0.59 -0.87 -10.83
N ALA A 110 -0.85 -0.71 -9.53
CA ALA A 110 -1.77 -1.57 -8.78
C ALA A 110 -3.19 -1.49 -9.36
N LEU A 111 -3.67 -0.27 -9.64
CA LEU A 111 -4.96 -0.05 -10.28
C LEU A 111 -5.05 -0.71 -11.66
N LYS A 112 -4.00 -0.61 -12.47
CA LYS A 112 -3.94 -1.24 -13.80
C LYS A 112 -3.92 -2.77 -13.71
N GLU A 113 -3.24 -3.33 -12.71
CA GLU A 113 -3.23 -4.77 -12.47
C GLU A 113 -4.61 -5.29 -12.06
N LEU A 114 -5.27 -4.62 -11.11
CA LEU A 114 -6.64 -4.94 -10.71
C LEU A 114 -7.66 -4.73 -11.85
N ALA A 115 -7.36 -3.84 -12.78
CA ALA A 115 -8.11 -3.62 -14.02
C ALA A 115 -7.77 -4.62 -15.13
N MET A 116 -7.02 -5.70 -14.85
CA MET A 116 -6.62 -6.72 -15.80
C MET A 116 -5.84 -6.18 -17.01
N GLY A 117 -5.06 -5.10 -16.80
CA GLY A 117 -4.25 -4.44 -17.81
C GLY A 117 -4.97 -3.40 -18.67
N GLU A 118 -6.28 -3.21 -18.48
CA GLU A 118 -7.06 -2.17 -19.17
C GLU A 118 -6.89 -0.78 -18.53
N ASP A 119 -7.52 0.26 -19.11
CA ASP A 119 -7.60 1.58 -18.47
C ASP A 119 -8.31 1.44 -17.11
N PRO A 120 -7.68 1.81 -15.98
CA PRO A 120 -8.24 1.63 -14.65
C PRO A 120 -9.68 2.12 -14.49
N ARG A 121 -10.02 3.27 -15.10
CA ARG A 121 -11.34 3.90 -14.97
C ARG A 121 -12.46 3.03 -15.52
N THR A 122 -12.15 2.16 -16.49
CA THR A 122 -13.11 1.24 -17.13
C THR A 122 -12.93 -0.20 -16.68
N GLY A 123 -11.70 -0.66 -16.45
CA GLY A 123 -11.42 -2.03 -16.05
C GLY A 123 -11.87 -2.32 -14.62
N ILE A 124 -11.71 -1.37 -13.69
CA ILE A 124 -12.22 -1.52 -12.32
C ILE A 124 -13.75 -1.62 -12.31
N GLU A 125 -14.45 -0.86 -13.16
CA GLU A 125 -15.91 -1.01 -13.30
C GLU A 125 -16.29 -2.41 -13.82
N LYS A 126 -15.55 -2.95 -14.79
CA LYS A 126 -15.81 -4.31 -15.31
C LYS A 126 -15.57 -5.40 -14.28
N VAL A 127 -14.51 -5.30 -13.47
CA VAL A 127 -14.10 -6.33 -12.52
C VAL A 127 -14.91 -6.24 -11.22
N TYR A 128 -15.14 -5.04 -10.72
CA TYR A 128 -15.73 -4.80 -9.38
C TYR A 128 -17.09 -4.10 -9.42
N GLY A 129 -17.56 -3.63 -10.58
CA GLY A 129 -18.79 -2.82 -10.68
C GLY A 129 -18.63 -1.40 -10.12
N LYS A 130 -17.39 -0.93 -9.94
CA LYS A 130 -17.03 0.36 -9.32
C LYS A 130 -16.78 1.44 -10.36
N LYS A 131 -17.66 2.45 -10.40
CA LYS A 131 -17.59 3.54 -11.38
C LYS A 131 -16.60 4.61 -10.97
N TYR A 132 -15.72 4.98 -11.89
CA TYR A 132 -14.81 6.09 -11.67
C TYR A 132 -15.57 7.41 -11.50
N GLY A 133 -15.17 8.21 -10.50
CA GLY A 133 -15.76 9.50 -10.17
C GLY A 133 -17.11 9.44 -9.42
N GLU A 134 -17.74 8.27 -9.34
CA GLU A 134 -18.93 8.03 -8.51
C GLU A 134 -18.57 7.20 -7.28
N ASP A 135 -17.85 6.08 -7.45
CA ASP A 135 -17.51 5.13 -6.39
C ASP A 135 -16.05 5.20 -5.94
N TRP A 136 -15.17 5.66 -6.81
CA TRP A 136 -13.78 5.85 -6.47
C TRP A 136 -13.12 6.93 -7.30
N VAL A 137 -12.04 7.49 -6.79
CA VAL A 137 -11.22 8.49 -7.46
C VAL A 137 -9.75 8.24 -7.15
N PHE A 138 -8.87 8.56 -8.11
CA PHE A 138 -7.44 8.56 -7.89
C PHE A 138 -6.90 9.98 -8.06
N LEU A 139 -6.63 10.63 -6.93
CA LEU A 139 -6.18 12.02 -6.89
C LEU A 139 -4.69 12.16 -7.23
N GLY A 140 -3.93 11.07 -7.14
CA GLY A 140 -2.50 11.08 -7.45
C GLY A 140 -1.65 11.60 -6.30
N TRP A 141 -0.56 12.29 -6.64
CA TRP A 141 0.43 12.75 -5.68
C TRP A 141 0.03 14.06 -5.01
N VAL A 142 0.06 14.08 -3.67
CA VAL A 142 -0.14 15.28 -2.84
C VAL A 142 1.24 15.83 -2.43
N PRO A 143 1.66 16.99 -2.96
CA PRO A 143 2.97 17.55 -2.65
C PRO A 143 3.03 18.15 -1.24
N GLY A 144 4.25 18.31 -0.72
CA GLY A 144 4.51 19.03 0.55
C GLY A 144 4.74 18.14 1.77
N GLY A 145 4.67 16.81 1.63
CA GLY A 145 4.88 15.90 2.75
C GLY A 145 3.90 16.17 3.89
N GLU A 146 4.39 16.33 5.13
CA GLU A 146 3.53 16.57 6.29
C GLU A 146 2.66 17.84 6.16
N THR A 147 3.13 18.90 5.50
CA THR A 147 2.29 20.08 5.25
C THR A 147 1.23 19.82 4.19
N GLY A 148 1.53 18.97 3.20
CA GLY A 148 0.58 18.47 2.22
C GLY A 148 -0.52 17.62 2.88
N MET A 149 -0.14 16.73 3.80
CA MET A 149 -1.07 15.93 4.59
C MET A 149 -2.01 16.85 5.39
N ARG A 150 -1.49 17.90 6.04
CA ARG A 150 -2.33 18.90 6.73
C ARG A 150 -3.29 19.59 5.78
N ALA A 151 -2.79 20.11 4.66
CA ALA A 151 -3.60 20.83 3.69
C ALA A 151 -4.72 19.95 3.14
N LEU A 152 -4.42 18.68 2.82
CA LEU A 152 -5.40 17.71 2.36
C LEU A 152 -6.53 17.51 3.38
N GLY A 153 -6.20 17.44 4.66
CA GLY A 153 -7.21 17.27 5.71
C GLY A 153 -8.08 18.51 5.91
N GLN A 154 -7.56 19.71 5.61
CA GLN A 154 -8.29 20.97 5.73
C GLN A 154 -9.23 21.22 4.55
N ASP A 155 -8.75 20.97 3.33
CA ASP A 155 -9.51 21.11 2.10
C ASP A 155 -8.85 20.30 0.96
N MET A 156 -9.44 19.15 0.63
CA MET A 156 -8.98 18.27 -0.43
C MET A 156 -9.05 18.91 -1.82
N HIS A 157 -10.03 19.79 -2.08
CA HIS A 157 -10.22 20.41 -3.39
C HIS A 157 -9.14 21.45 -3.65
N THR A 158 -8.72 22.17 -2.59
CA THR A 158 -7.62 23.12 -2.67
C THR A 158 -6.26 22.40 -2.67
N ALA A 159 -6.10 21.35 -1.87
CA ALA A 159 -4.85 20.59 -1.79
C ALA A 159 -4.55 19.81 -3.07
N VAL A 160 -5.58 19.25 -3.71
CA VAL A 160 -5.47 18.48 -4.94
C VAL A 160 -6.55 18.96 -5.92
N PRO A 161 -6.26 19.97 -6.76
CA PRO A 161 -7.27 20.61 -7.60
C PRO A 161 -7.70 19.77 -8.80
N ALA A 162 -6.93 18.75 -9.17
CA ALA A 162 -7.24 17.83 -10.26
C ALA A 162 -6.82 16.40 -9.88
N ASP A 163 -7.52 15.42 -10.43
CA ASP A 163 -7.16 14.02 -10.30
C ASP A 163 -5.86 13.68 -11.06
N PHE A 164 -5.41 12.43 -10.93
CA PHE A 164 -4.18 11.96 -11.59
C PHE A 164 -4.20 12.13 -13.12
N TRP A 165 -5.38 12.09 -13.76
CA TRP A 165 -5.53 12.23 -15.21
C TRP A 165 -5.83 13.67 -15.64
N GLY A 166 -5.85 14.64 -14.72
CA GLY A 166 -6.08 16.05 -14.98
C GLY A 166 -7.55 16.47 -15.00
N THR A 167 -8.48 15.62 -14.57
CA THR A 167 -9.89 15.99 -14.36
C THR A 167 -9.97 16.93 -13.15
N PRO A 168 -10.53 18.15 -13.27
CA PRO A 168 -10.74 19.01 -12.11
C PRO A 168 -11.54 18.30 -11.03
N VAL A 169 -11.11 18.36 -9.76
CA VAL A 169 -11.80 17.68 -8.65
C VAL A 169 -13.24 18.18 -8.48
N THR A 170 -13.51 19.42 -8.86
CA THR A 170 -14.85 20.01 -8.88
C THR A 170 -15.81 19.34 -9.86
N ASP A 171 -15.28 18.68 -10.89
CA ASP A 171 -16.07 17.99 -11.92
C ASP A 171 -16.35 16.52 -11.55
N ILE A 172 -15.79 16.04 -10.43
CA ILE A 172 -15.91 14.65 -9.97
C ILE A 172 -17.09 14.55 -8.99
N PRO A 173 -18.20 13.86 -9.35
CA PRO A 173 -19.42 13.84 -8.55
C PRO A 173 -19.23 13.37 -7.11
N MET A 174 -18.41 12.34 -6.89
CA MET A 174 -18.10 11.81 -5.57
C MET A 174 -17.44 12.87 -4.66
N MET A 175 -16.58 13.72 -5.22
CA MET A 175 -15.84 14.72 -4.46
C MET A 175 -16.68 15.93 -4.06
N ALA A 176 -17.88 16.12 -4.62
CA ALA A 176 -18.75 17.23 -4.25
C ALA A 176 -19.08 17.26 -2.74
N ASN A 177 -19.14 16.08 -2.11
CA ASN A 177 -19.44 15.90 -0.69
C ASN A 177 -18.23 15.45 0.15
N ILE A 178 -17.06 15.28 -0.45
CA ILE A 178 -15.82 14.89 0.24
C ILE A 178 -14.84 16.05 0.12
N LYS A 179 -14.65 16.78 1.22
CA LYS A 179 -13.89 18.04 1.23
C LYS A 179 -12.80 18.06 2.29
N THR A 180 -13.02 17.46 3.45
CA THR A 180 -12.08 17.53 4.57
C THR A 180 -11.82 16.15 5.15
N ALA A 181 -10.88 16.06 6.08
CA ALA A 181 -10.61 14.83 6.82
C ALA A 181 -11.83 14.31 7.62
N GLU A 182 -12.77 15.19 7.98
CA GLU A 182 -14.00 14.80 8.70
C GLU A 182 -14.97 14.00 7.83
N ASP A 183 -14.83 14.11 6.50
CA ASP A 183 -15.64 13.35 5.53
C ASP A 183 -15.06 11.95 5.24
N VAL A 184 -13.98 11.56 5.91
CA VAL A 184 -13.28 10.27 5.72
C VAL A 184 -13.47 9.38 6.95
N ASP A 185 -14.06 8.19 6.75
CA ASP A 185 -14.33 7.23 7.82
C ASP A 185 -13.13 6.36 8.18
N LEU A 186 -12.21 6.15 7.23
CA LEU A 186 -11.01 5.34 7.41
C LEU A 186 -9.87 5.83 6.52
N LEU A 187 -8.66 5.90 7.11
CA LEU A 187 -7.41 6.10 6.37
C LEU A 187 -6.57 4.81 6.43
N VAL A 188 -6.22 4.30 5.27
CA VAL A 188 -5.26 3.19 5.10
C VAL A 188 -3.98 3.78 4.52
N SER A 189 -2.85 3.65 5.21
CA SER A 189 -1.55 4.07 4.72
C SER A 189 -0.65 2.85 4.57
N ILE A 190 -0.05 2.70 3.38
CA ILE A 190 0.90 1.64 3.05
C ILE A 190 2.23 2.31 2.75
N GLU A 191 3.23 2.09 3.60
CA GLU A 191 4.41 2.97 3.65
C GLU A 191 5.72 2.23 3.91
N SER A 192 6.81 2.82 3.43
CA SER A 192 8.18 2.34 3.68
C SER A 192 9.07 3.35 4.42
N GLY A 193 8.51 4.47 4.89
CA GLY A 193 9.30 5.54 5.50
C GLY A 193 8.50 6.77 5.91
N THR A 194 9.16 7.92 5.90
CA THR A 194 8.59 9.22 6.30
C THR A 194 8.47 10.16 5.08
N PRO A 195 7.34 10.88 4.90
CA PRO A 195 6.14 10.90 5.74
C PRO A 195 5.34 9.61 5.68
N GLY A 196 4.73 9.26 6.82
CA GLY A 196 3.94 8.05 6.98
C GLY A 196 2.93 8.13 8.15
N ALA A 197 2.64 7.00 8.80
CA ALA A 197 1.64 6.85 9.83
C ALA A 197 1.84 7.80 11.01
N PRO A 198 3.07 8.07 11.50
CA PRO A 198 3.28 9.07 12.54
C PRO A 198 2.83 10.48 12.13
N GLU A 199 3.02 10.86 10.86
CA GLU A 199 2.57 12.14 10.32
C GLU A 199 1.06 12.14 10.11
N TRP A 200 0.46 11.05 9.62
CA TRP A 200 -1.00 10.90 9.50
C TRP A 200 -1.68 11.07 10.86
N ILE A 201 -1.12 10.45 11.91
CA ILE A 201 -1.66 10.60 13.28
C ILE A 201 -1.57 12.06 13.76
N ARG A 202 -0.46 12.76 13.49
CA ARG A 202 -0.29 14.16 13.92
C ARG A 202 -1.17 15.13 13.14
N GLN A 203 -1.35 14.90 11.85
CA GLN A 203 -2.00 15.86 10.96
C GLN A 203 -3.49 15.62 10.77
N TRP A 204 -3.94 14.37 10.91
CA TRP A 204 -5.34 13.99 10.72
C TRP A 204 -5.97 13.51 12.02
N TRP A 205 -5.46 12.41 12.58
CA TRP A 205 -6.10 11.79 13.75
C TRP A 205 -6.19 12.76 14.93
N SER A 206 -5.06 13.34 15.35
CA SER A 206 -5.01 14.26 16.51
C SER A 206 -5.76 15.58 16.32
N VAL A 207 -6.19 15.89 15.09
CA VAL A 207 -6.82 17.17 14.74
C VAL A 207 -8.34 17.02 14.60
N TYR A 208 -8.81 15.90 14.03
CA TYR A 208 -10.21 15.71 13.65
C TYR A 208 -10.93 14.58 14.41
N GLN A 209 -10.23 13.85 15.30
CA GLN A 209 -10.79 12.85 16.23
C GLN A 209 -10.53 13.26 17.68
#